data_AF-A0A6G4J6I3-F1
#
_entry.id   AF-A0A6G4J6I3-F1
#
_cell.length_a   1.000
_cell.length_b   1.000
_cell.length_c   1.000
_cell.angle_alpha   90.00
_cell.angle_beta   90.00
_cell.angle_gamma   90.00
#
_symmetry.space_group_name_H-M   'P 1'
#
loop_
_entity.id
_entity.type
_entity.pdbx_description
1 polymer ?
#
loop_
_entity_poly.entity_id
_entity_poly.type
_entity_poly.pdbx_seq_one_letter_code
_entity_poly.pdbx_strand_id
1 'polypeptide(L)'
;AEVDQAPNLAAVTAAKNKATSLNTAMGNLKHALAEKDNTKRSVNYKDADQPKQQAYDTAVTQAEAITNANGSNANETQVQAALNQLNQAKNDLNGDNKVAQAKETAKRA
;
A
#
# COMPACT_ATOMS: atom_id res chain seq x y z
N ALA A 1 -45.35 14.33 15.92
CA ALA A 1 -44.85 13.67 14.71
C ALA A 1 -43.35 13.50 14.87
N GLU A 2 -42.94 12.32 15.34
CA GLU A 2 -41.68 11.71 14.89
C GLU A 2 -41.74 11.68 13.36
N VAL A 3 -40.70 12.09 12.63
CA VAL A 3 -40.35 11.61 11.26
C VAL A 3 -39.26 12.45 10.56
N ASP A 4 -38.86 13.64 11.02
CA ASP A 4 -37.80 14.41 10.31
C ASP A 4 -36.34 13.98 10.61
N GLN A 5 -36.11 13.02 11.50
CA GLN A 5 -34.76 12.57 11.88
C GLN A 5 -34.25 11.36 11.09
N ALA A 6 -35.12 10.61 10.41
CA ALA A 6 -34.77 9.37 9.71
C ALA A 6 -33.76 9.54 8.54
N PRO A 7 -33.87 10.54 7.64
CA PRO A 7 -32.87 10.71 6.57
C PRO A 7 -31.51 11.17 7.11
N ASN A 8 -31.50 11.97 8.18
CA ASN A 8 -30.27 12.43 8.83
C ASN A 8 -29.55 11.30 9.56
N LEU A 9 -30.28 10.40 10.23
CA LEU A 9 -29.68 9.26 10.93
C LEU A 9 -29.04 8.26 9.96
N ALA A 10 -29.69 8.00 8.82
CA ALA A 10 -29.14 7.13 7.76
C ALA A 10 -27.88 7.73 7.14
N ALA A 11 -27.88 9.03 6.82
CA ALA A 11 -26.72 9.73 6.30
C ALA A 11 -25.55 9.77 7.30
N VAL A 12 -25.83 10.03 8.58
CA VAL A 12 -24.83 10.01 9.67
C VAL A 12 -24.24 8.61 9.83
N THR A 13 -25.07 7.56 9.76
CA THR A 13 -24.59 6.16 9.84
C THR A 13 -23.70 5.79 8.65
N ALA A 14 -24.09 6.17 7.43
CA ALA A 14 -23.29 5.95 6.24
C ALA A 14 -21.94 6.69 6.31
N ALA A 15 -21.94 7.94 6.78
CA ALA A 15 -20.73 8.72 7.00
C ALA A 15 -19.81 8.08 8.05
N LYS A 16 -20.38 7.59 9.17
CA LYS A 16 -19.63 6.88 10.21
C LYS A 16 -18.97 5.60 9.69
N ASN A 17 -19.70 4.81 8.91
CA ASN A 17 -19.18 3.57 8.33
C ASN A 17 -18.03 3.88 7.35
N LYS A 18 -18.22 4.86 6.47
CA LYS A 18 -17.17 5.32 5.55
C LYS A 18 -15.91 5.80 6.28
N ALA A 19 -16.09 6.60 7.34
CA ALA A 19 -14.96 7.08 8.15
C ALA A 19 -14.22 5.92 8.84
N THR A 20 -14.94 4.90 9.31
CA THR A 20 -14.35 3.72 9.96
C THR A 20 -13.54 2.88 8.96
N SER A 21 -14.09 2.63 7.77
CA SER A 21 -13.39 1.91 6.70
C SER A 21 -12.14 2.67 6.25
N LEU A 22 -12.26 3.98 6.02
CA LEU A 22 -11.13 4.84 5.66
C LEU A 22 -10.03 4.81 6.72
N ASN A 23 -10.40 4.91 8.01
CA ASN A 23 -9.44 4.84 9.11
C ASN A 23 -8.68 3.50 9.13
N THR A 24 -9.38 2.40 8.88
CA THR A 24 -8.80 1.06 8.80
C THR A 24 -7.82 0.96 7.63
N ALA A 25 -8.23 1.40 6.44
CA ALA A 25 -7.38 1.39 5.25
C ALA A 25 -6.13 2.26 5.43
N MET A 26 -6.27 3.44 6.05
CA MET A 26 -5.15 4.33 6.36
C MET A 26 -4.19 3.72 7.39
N GLY A 27 -4.70 3.01 8.39
CA GLY A 27 -3.90 2.25 9.36
C GLY A 27 -3.04 1.19 8.66
N ASN A 28 -3.66 0.41 7.76
CA ASN A 28 -2.97 -0.60 6.97
C ASN A 28 -1.91 0.00 6.03
N LEU A 29 -2.21 1.13 5.38
CA LEU A 29 -1.26 1.84 4.52
C LEU A 29 -0.03 2.34 5.30
N LYS A 30 -0.26 2.92 6.49
CA LYS A 30 0.82 3.36 7.39
C LYS A 30 1.69 2.17 7.85
N HIS A 31 1.07 1.04 8.17
CA HIS A 31 1.80 -0.16 8.54
C HIS A 31 2.67 -0.68 7.37
N ALA A 32 2.12 -0.75 6.16
CA ALA A 32 2.87 -1.16 4.98
C ALA A 32 4.06 -0.23 4.68
N LEU A 33 3.89 1.09 4.88
CA LEU A 33 4.97 2.07 4.75
C LEU A 33 6.06 1.95 5.82
N ALA A 34 5.73 1.52 7.04
CA ALA A 34 6.72 1.31 8.09
C ALA A 34 7.75 0.21 7.70
N GLU A 35 7.34 -0.75 6.87
CA GLU A 35 8.20 -1.82 6.36
C GLU A 35 9.07 -1.40 5.16
N LYS A 36 8.98 -0.15 4.69
CA LYS A 36 9.66 0.30 3.45
C LYS A 36 11.18 0.18 3.53
N ASP A 37 11.77 0.62 4.65
CA ASP A 37 13.22 0.69 4.78
C ASP A 37 13.82 -0.71 4.93
N ASN A 38 13.11 -1.60 5.63
CA ASN A 38 13.45 -3.03 5.69
C ASN A 38 13.42 -3.67 4.30
N THR A 39 12.36 -3.39 3.53
CA THR A 39 12.21 -3.90 2.16
C THR A 39 13.35 -3.40 1.26
N LYS A 40 13.65 -2.10 1.26
CA LYS A 40 14.74 -1.51 0.45
C LYS A 40 16.14 -2.00 0.82
N ARG A 41 16.34 -2.42 2.07
CA ARG A 41 17.63 -2.99 2.52
C ARG A 41 17.80 -4.46 2.14
N SER A 42 16.70 -5.16 1.84
CA SER A 42 16.70 -6.59 1.53
C SER A 42 17.39 -6.90 0.20
N VAL A 43 17.89 -8.13 0.07
CA VAL A 43 18.41 -8.69 -1.19
C VAL A 43 17.30 -8.72 -2.23
N ASN A 44 16.08 -9.10 -1.83
CA ASN A 44 14.95 -9.17 -2.74
C ASN A 44 14.66 -7.85 -3.47
N TYR A 45 14.93 -6.70 -2.83
CA TYR A 45 14.86 -5.40 -3.49
C TYR A 45 16.14 -5.07 -4.28
N LYS A 46 17.31 -5.15 -3.64
CA LYS A 46 18.58 -4.70 -4.23
C LYS A 46 18.93 -5.41 -5.54
N ASP A 47 18.64 -6.70 -5.60
CA ASP A 47 18.95 -7.53 -6.78
C ASP A 47 17.75 -7.71 -7.72
N ALA A 48 16.58 -7.12 -7.39
CA ALA A 48 15.42 -7.12 -8.27
C ALA A 48 15.72 -6.45 -9.61
N ASP A 49 14.90 -6.71 -10.62
CA ASP A 49 14.99 -5.97 -11.87
C ASP A 49 14.67 -4.49 -11.65
N GLN A 50 15.40 -3.61 -12.34
CA GLN A 50 15.25 -2.17 -12.21
C GLN A 50 13.79 -1.68 -12.36
N PRO A 51 12.98 -2.17 -13.32
CA PRO A 51 11.57 -1.76 -13.40
C PRO A 51 10.75 -2.14 -12.16
N LYS A 52 11.06 -3.25 -11.49
CA LYS A 52 10.38 -3.71 -10.28
C LYS A 52 10.79 -2.88 -9.06
N GLN A 53 12.06 -2.51 -8.96
CA GLN A 53 12.53 -1.54 -7.96
C GLN A 53 11.81 -0.20 -8.10
N GLN A 54 11.76 0.34 -9.32
CA GLN A 54 11.09 1.59 -9.64
C GLN A 54 9.58 1.53 -9.34
N ALA A 55 8.92 0.42 -9.65
CA ALA A 55 7.50 0.22 -9.33
C ALA A 55 7.25 0.26 -7.82
N TYR A 56 8.12 -0.39 -7.03
CA TYR A 56 8.05 -0.34 -5.57
C TYR A 56 8.29 1.08 -5.03
N ASP A 57 9.34 1.77 -5.48
CA ASP A 57 9.64 3.15 -5.08
C ASP A 57 8.50 4.13 -5.42
N THR A 58 7.90 3.95 -6.59
CA THR A 58 6.77 4.76 -7.04
C THR A 58 5.55 4.52 -6.13
N ALA A 59 5.24 3.26 -5.81
CA ALA A 59 4.14 2.92 -4.92
C ALA A 59 4.35 3.45 -3.49
N VAL A 60 5.59 3.38 -2.97
CA VAL A 60 5.96 3.99 -1.68
C VAL A 60 5.72 5.51 -1.70
N THR A 61 6.18 6.20 -2.73
CA THR A 61 6.01 7.65 -2.87
C THR A 61 4.53 8.06 -2.91
N GLN A 62 3.69 7.30 -3.65
CA GLN A 62 2.25 7.54 -3.72
C GLN A 62 1.57 7.32 -2.36
N ALA A 63 1.94 6.25 -1.65
CA ALA A 63 1.44 5.96 -0.32
C ALA A 63 1.85 7.05 0.70
N GLU A 64 3.09 7.55 0.62
CA GLU A 64 3.57 8.67 1.45
C GLU A 64 2.80 9.96 1.17
N ALA A 65 2.53 10.27 -0.10
CA ALA A 65 1.73 11.43 -0.46
C ALA A 65 0.31 11.38 0.13
N ILE A 66 -0.33 10.21 0.09
CA ILE A 66 -1.67 9.99 0.66
C ILE A 66 -1.66 10.11 2.18
N THR A 67 -0.64 9.56 2.85
CA THR A 67 -0.54 9.62 4.32
C THR A 67 -0.20 11.01 4.84
N ASN A 68 0.56 11.81 4.08
CA ASN A 68 0.90 13.19 4.41
C ASN A 68 -0.26 14.19 4.18
N ALA A 69 -1.28 13.83 3.39
CA ALA A 69 -2.40 14.71 3.06
C ALA A 69 -3.37 15.02 4.23
N ASN A 70 -3.07 14.56 5.46
CA ASN A 70 -3.68 14.95 6.75
C ASN A 70 -5.18 15.33 6.69
N GLY A 71 -6.03 14.42 6.21
CA GLY A 71 -7.48 14.61 6.28
C GLY A 71 -8.12 15.41 5.13
N SER A 72 -7.39 15.68 4.04
CA SER A 72 -7.96 16.21 2.80
C SER A 72 -8.80 15.15 2.09
N ASN A 73 -9.96 14.78 2.66
CA ASN A 73 -10.94 13.82 2.15
C ASN A 73 -10.36 12.71 1.24
N ALA A 74 -9.29 12.04 1.69
CA ALA A 74 -8.68 10.96 0.92
C ALA A 74 -9.78 9.95 0.63
N ASN A 75 -10.07 9.71 -0.66
CA ASN A 75 -11.14 8.80 -1.01
C ASN A 75 -10.72 7.40 -0.57
N GLU A 76 -11.58 6.67 0.13
CA GLU A 76 -11.33 5.29 0.58
C GLU A 76 -10.78 4.43 -0.56
N THR A 77 -11.32 4.62 -1.78
CA THR A 77 -10.83 3.96 -2.99
C THR A 77 -9.37 4.27 -3.30
N GLN A 78 -8.91 5.50 -3.11
CA GLN A 78 -7.51 5.90 -3.36
C GLN A 78 -6.57 5.29 -2.32
N VAL A 79 -6.95 5.29 -1.05
CA VAL A 79 -6.16 4.68 0.03
C VAL A 79 -6.02 3.18 -0.22
N GLN A 80 -7.13 2.51 -0.56
CA GLN A 80 -7.13 1.08 -0.85
C GLN A 80 -6.33 0.76 -2.12
N ALA A 81 -6.44 1.59 -3.17
CA ALA A 81 -5.66 1.43 -4.39
C ALA A 81 -4.15 1.54 -4.11
N ALA A 82 -3.73 2.55 -3.36
CA ALA A 82 -2.33 2.73 -3.01
C ALA A 82 -1.79 1.59 -2.13
N LEU A 83 -2.59 1.12 -1.17
CA LEU A 83 -2.24 -0.06 -0.36
C LEU A 83 -2.04 -1.31 -1.23
N ASN A 84 -2.97 -1.56 -2.15
CA ASN A 84 -2.89 -2.70 -3.07
C ASN A 84 -1.68 -2.59 -3.99
N GLN A 85 -1.42 -1.40 -4.55
CA GLN A 85 -0.25 -1.15 -5.41
C GLN A 85 1.06 -1.35 -4.65
N LEU A 86 1.16 -0.87 -3.41
CA LEU A 86 2.35 -1.05 -2.59
C LEU A 86 2.60 -2.52 -2.27
N ASN A 87 1.56 -3.26 -1.88
CA ASN A 87 1.68 -4.70 -1.60
C ASN A 87 2.03 -5.49 -2.87
N GLN A 88 1.40 -5.19 -3.99
CA GLN A 88 1.69 -5.85 -5.27
C GLN A 88 3.12 -5.60 -5.70
N ALA A 89 3.56 -4.33 -5.70
CA ALA A 89 4.93 -3.99 -6.09
C ALA A 89 5.98 -4.63 -5.16
N LYS A 90 5.68 -4.74 -3.85
CA LYS A 90 6.54 -5.45 -2.89
C LYS A 90 6.65 -6.94 -3.24
N ASN A 91 5.54 -7.59 -3.57
CA ASN A 91 5.49 -9.01 -3.93
C ASN A 91 6.14 -9.28 -5.30
N ASP A 92 6.11 -8.29 -6.19
CA ASP A 92 6.69 -8.41 -7.53
C ASP A 92 8.23 -8.30 -7.54
N LEU A 93 8.84 -7.86 -6.44
CA LEU A 93 10.30 -7.85 -6.27
C LEU A 93 10.85 -9.28 -6.41
N ASN A 94 11.89 -9.43 -7.21
CA ASN A 94 12.39 -10.74 -7.65
C ASN A 94 13.89 -10.95 -7.41
N GLY A 95 14.52 -10.15 -6.54
CA GLY A 95 15.95 -10.25 -6.25
C GLY A 95 16.34 -11.62 -5.70
N ASP A 96 15.56 -12.20 -4.79
CA ASP A 96 15.88 -13.50 -4.20
C ASP A 96 15.86 -14.62 -5.26
N ASN A 97 14.87 -14.58 -6.17
CA ASN A 97 14.77 -15.51 -7.29
C ASN A 97 15.97 -15.37 -8.23
N LYS A 98 16.42 -14.14 -8.50
CA LYS A 98 17.58 -13.89 -9.37
C LYS A 98 18.87 -14.40 -8.73
N VAL A 99 19.06 -14.16 -7.43
CA VAL A 99 20.22 -14.69 -6.70
C VAL A 99 20.22 -16.21 -6.69
N ALA A 100 19.06 -16.85 -6.51
CA ALA A 100 18.94 -18.29 -6.59
C ALA A 100 19.30 -18.82 -7.99
N GLN A 101 18.77 -18.21 -9.05
CA GLN A 101 19.08 -18.58 -10.43
C GLN A 101 20.56 -18.40 -10.76
N ALA A 102 21.17 -17.28 -10.37
CA ALA A 102 22.59 -17.02 -10.61
C ALA A 102 23.50 -18.07 -9.91
N LYS A 103 23.16 -18.46 -8.68
CA LYS A 103 23.87 -19.53 -7.96
C LYS A 103 23.77 -20.86 -8.69
N GLU A 104 22.59 -21.22 -9.20
CA GLU A 104 22.40 -22.46 -9.94
C GLU A 104 23.13 -22.45 -11.29
N THR A 105 23.14 -21.33 -12.01
CA THR A 105 23.92 -21.18 -13.24
C THR A 105 25.42 -21.32 -12.96
N ALA A 106 25.93 -20.68 -11.91
CA ALA A 106 27.36 -20.74 -11.55
C ALA A 106 27.82 -22.16 -11.15
N LYS A 107 26.95 -22.98 -10.55
CA LYS A 107 27.27 -24.39 -10.22
C LYS A 107 27.37 -25.29 -11.45
N ARG A 108 26.76 -24.89 -12.57
CA ARG A 108 26.68 -25.68 -13.81
C ARG A 108 27.66 -25.19 -14.88
N ALA A 109 28.32 -24.06 -14.64
CA ALA A 109 29.36 -23.50 -15.49
C ALA A 109 30.72 -24.13 -15.17
#